data_AF-Q6YRQ8-F1
#
_entry.id   AF-Q6YRQ8-F1
#
_cell.length_a   1.000
_cell.length_b   1.000
_cell.length_c   1.000
_cell.angle_alpha   90.00
_cell.angle_beta   90.00
_cell.angle_gamma   90.00
#
_symmetry.space_group_name_H-M   'P 1'
#
loop_
_entity.id
_entity.type
_entity.pdbx_description
1 polymer ?
#
loop_
_entity_poly.entity_id
_entity_poly.type
_entity_poly.pdbx_seq_one_letter_code
_entity_poly.pdbx_strand_id
1 'polypeptide(L)'
;MQYFDFLPEITEKSQIKDFVANDAGVKTQEARLYGAFDEWWWLHSPMLNQLPESKGLMELRTAFFESFIASLEPVGLLDRFKVTGVIATWWDEVRYELRTLAESGFSGLVDSWIDTIRDALEDDDDDQPKGKEQFDPLSHKLVVQLLADYLEEIEAAEGLVADLEQQKVAFEQGDDDAEESDDDEEETVKNVAKALDDRRKDLKNDIKDALKRIKVLKSGATVKGQNSIAAQRKLGNDTTALERELVELEGFVAPVLAEIGEIEARLEPYNEIKASLAEARKALRGLKDQLIGRLVAARAELGEEGCEKLVLAAFYEGLKSHLDRYGAAHFQQVVAAVENWWDKYRVTLRDIVSERDTAAAKLDQFLEGLGYV
;
A
#
# COMPACT_ATOMS: atom_id res chain seq x y z
N MET A 1 11.33 4.27 -53.51
CA MET A 1 11.27 4.28 -52.03
C MET A 1 10.55 3.01 -51.61
N GLN A 2 11.23 2.12 -50.88
CA GLN A 2 10.53 1.05 -50.18
C GLN A 2 9.80 1.71 -49.00
N TYR A 3 8.48 1.57 -48.99
CA TYR A 3 7.68 1.96 -47.84
C TYR A 3 7.88 0.88 -46.78
N PHE A 4 8.17 1.28 -45.54
CA PHE A 4 8.21 0.35 -44.42
C PHE A 4 6.81 0.37 -43.78
N ASP A 5 6.10 -0.75 -43.86
CA ASP A 5 4.83 -0.91 -43.18
C ASP A 5 5.07 -1.44 -41.76
N PHE A 6 4.16 -1.09 -40.85
CA PHE A 6 4.12 -1.73 -39.54
C PHE A 6 3.82 -3.23 -39.70
N LEU A 7 4.38 -4.03 -38.80
CA LEU A 7 4.11 -5.47 -38.78
C LEU A 7 2.60 -5.70 -38.63
N PRO A 8 2.00 -6.63 -39.40
CA PRO A 8 0.57 -6.89 -39.37
C PRO A 8 0.06 -7.40 -38.01
N GLU A 9 0.97 -7.89 -37.16
CA GLU A 9 0.73 -8.32 -35.79
C GLU A 9 0.42 -7.15 -34.84
N ILE A 10 0.87 -5.92 -35.19
CA ILE A 10 0.56 -4.71 -34.45
C ILE A 10 -0.65 -4.06 -35.13
N THR A 11 -1.84 -4.30 -34.57
CA THR A 11 -3.12 -3.74 -35.02
C THR A 11 -3.46 -2.44 -34.31
N GLU A 12 -2.98 -2.25 -33.08
CA GLU A 12 -3.29 -1.11 -32.21
C GLU A 12 -2.02 -0.51 -31.59
N LYS A 13 -2.06 0.80 -31.31
CA LYS A 13 -0.94 1.53 -30.70
C LYS A 13 -0.55 0.96 -29.33
N SER A 14 -1.54 0.54 -28.54
CA SER A 14 -1.37 -0.06 -27.21
C SER A 14 -0.45 -1.29 -27.21
N GLN A 15 -0.36 -2.01 -28.33
CA GLN A 15 0.44 -3.23 -28.47
C GLN A 15 1.94 -2.94 -28.68
N ILE A 16 2.32 -1.72 -29.06
CA ILE A 16 3.70 -1.36 -29.41
C ILE A 16 4.64 -1.57 -28.22
N LYS A 17 4.22 -1.13 -27.02
CA LYS A 17 5.05 -1.25 -25.81
C LYS A 17 5.38 -2.71 -25.52
N ASP A 18 4.38 -3.58 -25.50
CA ASP A 18 4.55 -5.00 -25.19
C ASP A 18 5.32 -5.72 -26.30
N PHE A 19 5.14 -5.31 -27.56
CA PHE A 19 5.91 -5.84 -28.68
C PHE A 19 7.41 -5.51 -28.54
N VAL A 20 7.75 -4.24 -28.29
CA VAL A 20 9.15 -3.81 -28.12
C VAL A 20 9.77 -4.45 -26.88
N ALA A 21 9.04 -4.55 -25.77
CA ALA A 21 9.51 -5.22 -24.55
C ALA A 21 9.83 -6.70 -24.77
N ASN A 22 9.11 -7.36 -25.69
CA ASN A 22 9.27 -8.79 -25.95
C ASN A 22 10.23 -9.12 -27.09
N ASP A 23 10.72 -8.12 -27.82
CA ASP A 23 11.68 -8.30 -28.89
C ASP A 23 12.99 -8.96 -28.38
N ALA A 24 13.47 -9.95 -29.14
CA ALA A 24 14.66 -10.70 -28.76
C ALA A 24 15.94 -9.85 -28.80
N GLY A 25 16.02 -8.88 -29.72
CA GLY A 25 17.14 -7.96 -29.83
C GLY A 25 17.19 -7.01 -28.62
N VAL A 26 16.05 -6.46 -28.22
CA VAL A 26 15.91 -5.62 -27.02
C VAL A 26 16.35 -6.39 -25.77
N LYS A 27 15.77 -7.58 -25.52
CA LYS A 27 16.15 -8.43 -24.37
C LYS A 27 17.63 -8.80 -24.37
N THR A 28 18.20 -9.13 -25.54
CA THR A 28 19.63 -9.46 -25.65
C THR A 28 20.50 -8.26 -25.29
N GLN A 29 20.11 -7.06 -25.73
CA GLN A 29 20.88 -5.84 -25.50
C GLN A 29 20.80 -5.37 -24.04
N GLU A 30 19.63 -5.49 -23.41
CA GLU A 30 19.46 -5.27 -21.97
C GLU A 30 20.31 -6.26 -21.17
N ALA A 31 20.26 -7.55 -21.49
CA ALA A 31 21.08 -8.57 -20.82
C ALA A 31 22.60 -8.29 -20.95
N ARG A 32 23.04 -7.75 -22.08
CA ARG A 32 24.44 -7.31 -22.26
C ARG A 32 24.82 -6.14 -21.37
N LEU A 33 23.93 -5.17 -21.19
CA LEU A 33 24.19 -4.04 -20.29
C LEU A 33 24.33 -4.51 -18.85
N TYR A 34 23.40 -5.35 -18.37
CA TYR A 34 23.45 -5.88 -17.02
C TYR A 34 24.65 -6.82 -16.80
N GLY A 35 24.98 -7.67 -17.78
CA GLY A 35 26.18 -8.49 -17.72
C GLY A 35 27.47 -7.67 -17.62
N ALA A 36 27.59 -6.59 -18.41
CA ALA A 36 28.74 -5.69 -18.35
C ALA A 36 28.83 -4.95 -17.00
N PHE A 37 27.68 -4.56 -16.44
CA PHE A 37 27.59 -3.95 -15.11
C PHE A 37 28.04 -4.93 -14.01
N ASP A 38 27.54 -6.16 -14.02
CA ASP A 38 27.87 -7.18 -13.03
C ASP A 38 29.36 -7.55 -13.06
N GLU A 39 29.92 -7.72 -14.27
CA GLU A 39 31.34 -8.00 -14.46
C GLU A 39 32.20 -6.84 -13.95
N TRP A 40 31.83 -5.60 -14.28
CA TRP A 40 32.51 -4.40 -13.78
C TRP A 40 32.45 -4.31 -12.25
N TRP A 41 31.27 -4.52 -11.65
CA TRP A 41 31.12 -4.46 -10.20
C TRP A 41 31.99 -5.50 -9.50
N TRP A 42 31.99 -6.74 -10.00
CA TRP A 42 32.82 -7.80 -9.45
C TRP A 42 34.32 -7.45 -9.49
N LEU A 43 34.77 -6.85 -10.59
CA LEU A 43 36.18 -6.47 -10.76
C LEU A 43 36.60 -5.29 -9.88
N HIS A 44 35.71 -4.31 -9.66
CA HIS A 44 36.06 -3.04 -9.02
C HIS A 44 35.63 -2.91 -7.56
N SER A 45 34.63 -3.68 -7.11
CA SER A 45 34.20 -3.68 -5.70
C SER A 45 35.30 -4.01 -4.68
N PRO A 46 36.35 -4.82 -4.97
CA PRO A 46 37.47 -5.02 -4.04
C PRO A 46 38.22 -3.74 -3.66
N MET A 47 38.13 -2.66 -4.45
CA MET A 47 38.71 -1.37 -4.09
C MET A 47 37.99 -0.72 -2.89
N LEU A 48 36.70 -1.01 -2.70
CA LEU A 48 35.93 -0.57 -1.52
C LEU A 48 36.46 -1.24 -0.25
N ASN A 49 36.90 -2.50 -0.34
CA ASN A 49 37.49 -3.23 0.78
C ASN A 49 38.82 -2.62 1.25
N GLN A 50 39.55 -1.99 0.33
CA GLN A 50 40.82 -1.31 0.63
C GLN A 50 40.63 0.14 1.10
N LEU A 51 39.41 0.67 1.02
CA LEU A 51 39.12 2.05 1.37
C LEU A 51 39.40 2.38 2.85
N PRO A 52 39.06 1.51 3.84
CA PRO A 52 39.37 1.75 5.24
C PRO A 52 40.88 1.86 5.53
N GLU A 53 41.73 1.22 4.73
CA GLU A 53 43.20 1.28 4.88
C GLU A 53 43.80 2.45 4.11
N SER A 54 43.41 2.62 2.84
CA SER A 54 43.98 3.62 1.95
C SER A 54 43.51 5.06 2.23
N LYS A 55 42.30 5.21 2.77
CA LYS A 55 41.57 6.48 2.92
C LYS A 55 41.45 7.29 1.60
N GLY A 56 41.71 6.65 0.46
CA GLY A 56 41.85 7.28 -0.85
C GLY A 56 40.51 7.45 -1.58
N LEU A 57 39.64 8.31 -1.05
CA LEU A 57 38.29 8.50 -1.61
C LEU A 57 38.32 9.12 -3.03
N MET A 58 39.28 9.99 -3.32
CA MET A 58 39.37 10.65 -4.63
C MET A 58 39.97 9.73 -5.69
N GLU A 59 40.93 8.89 -5.32
CA GLU A 59 41.49 7.83 -6.15
C GLU A 59 40.41 6.80 -6.49
N LEU A 60 39.63 6.37 -5.49
CA LEU A 60 38.47 5.50 -5.69
C LEU A 60 37.46 6.13 -6.66
N ARG A 61 37.11 7.41 -6.45
CA ARG A 61 36.18 8.14 -7.33
C ARG A 61 36.65 8.11 -8.77
N THR A 62 37.91 8.46 -9.00
CA THR A 62 38.49 8.55 -10.35
C THR A 62 38.47 7.19 -11.02
N ALA A 63 38.95 6.15 -10.32
CA ALA A 63 38.98 4.79 -10.83
C ALA A 63 37.56 4.25 -11.15
N PHE A 64 36.58 4.49 -10.28
CA PHE A 64 35.20 4.05 -10.52
C PHE A 64 34.59 4.74 -11.73
N PHE A 65 34.73 6.07 -11.84
CA PHE A 65 34.16 6.80 -12.98
C PHE A 65 34.78 6.38 -14.31
N GLU A 66 36.11 6.31 -14.40
CA GLU A 66 36.81 5.96 -15.64
C GLU A 66 36.50 4.53 -16.08
N SER A 67 36.58 3.57 -15.14
CA SER A 67 36.33 2.15 -15.46
C SER A 67 34.87 1.86 -15.76
N PHE A 68 33.92 2.50 -15.06
CA PHE A 68 32.49 2.31 -15.29
C PHE A 68 32.10 2.76 -16.70
N ILE A 69 32.54 3.97 -17.10
CA ILE A 69 32.28 4.50 -18.44
C ILE A 69 32.94 3.60 -19.49
N ALA A 70 34.21 3.21 -19.30
CA ALA A 70 34.92 2.35 -20.25
C ALA A 70 34.27 0.97 -20.43
N SER A 71 33.59 0.45 -19.41
CA SER A 71 32.96 -0.88 -19.44
C SER A 71 31.55 -0.84 -20.04
N LEU A 72 30.74 0.17 -19.70
CA LEU A 72 29.32 0.22 -20.10
C LEU A 72 29.07 1.01 -21.39
N GLU A 73 29.87 2.02 -21.71
CA GLU A 73 29.71 2.80 -22.96
C GLU A 73 29.77 1.92 -24.23
N PRO A 74 30.68 0.93 -24.36
CA PRO A 74 30.75 0.08 -25.54
C PRO A 74 29.52 -0.81 -25.77
N VAL A 75 28.68 -1.03 -24.74
CA VAL A 75 27.43 -1.78 -24.90
C VAL A 75 26.49 -1.03 -25.85
N GLY A 76 26.42 0.30 -25.73
CA GLY A 76 25.66 1.16 -26.64
C GLY A 76 24.15 1.22 -26.38
N LEU A 77 23.64 0.60 -25.31
CA LEU A 77 22.23 0.77 -24.90
C LEU A 77 22.00 2.16 -24.27
N LEU A 78 22.97 2.65 -23.51
CA LEU A 78 22.96 4.00 -22.94
C LEU A 78 24.12 4.80 -23.57
N ASP A 79 23.85 6.05 -23.92
CA ASP A 79 24.91 6.94 -24.39
C ASP A 79 25.86 7.33 -23.24
N ARG A 80 27.03 7.87 -23.60
CA ARG A 80 28.06 8.27 -22.63
C ARG A 80 27.55 9.22 -21.56
N PHE A 81 26.64 10.14 -21.90
CA PHE A 81 26.11 11.10 -20.92
C PHE A 81 25.22 10.40 -19.91
N LYS A 82 24.38 9.46 -20.35
CA LYS A 82 23.55 8.62 -19.47
C LYS A 82 24.40 7.73 -18.56
N VAL A 83 25.40 7.04 -19.11
CA VAL A 83 26.31 6.19 -18.30
C VAL A 83 27.07 7.04 -17.25
N THR A 84 27.56 8.21 -17.65
CA THR A 84 28.21 9.16 -16.72
C THR A 84 27.22 9.65 -15.64
N GLY A 85 25.97 9.90 -16.03
CA GLY A 85 24.90 10.30 -15.13
C GLY A 85 24.60 9.25 -14.05
N VAL A 86 24.53 7.97 -14.42
CA VAL A 86 24.30 6.86 -13.48
C VAL A 86 25.32 6.86 -12.34
N ILE A 87 26.62 6.82 -12.67
CA ILE A 87 27.67 6.75 -11.65
C ILE A 87 27.79 8.06 -10.85
N ALA A 88 27.51 9.21 -11.48
CA ALA A 88 27.53 10.50 -10.82
C ALA A 88 26.44 10.64 -9.76
N THR A 89 25.19 10.30 -10.12
CA THR A 89 24.05 10.34 -9.19
C THR A 89 24.27 9.39 -8.03
N TRP A 90 24.64 8.13 -8.30
CA TRP A 90 24.92 7.16 -7.24
C TRP A 90 26.03 7.63 -6.30
N TRP A 91 27.17 8.11 -6.84
CA TRP A 91 28.28 8.57 -6.01
C TRP A 91 27.88 9.71 -5.09
N ASP A 92 27.09 10.66 -5.60
CA ASP A 92 26.66 11.82 -4.83
C ASP A 92 25.75 11.42 -3.67
N GLU A 93 24.90 10.40 -3.86
CA GLU A 93 24.06 9.83 -2.81
C GLU A 93 24.87 9.10 -1.74
N VAL A 94 25.79 8.20 -2.13
CA VAL A 94 26.54 7.38 -1.16
C VAL A 94 27.81 8.06 -0.63
N ARG A 95 28.08 9.32 -0.99
CA ARG A 95 29.34 10.01 -0.66
C ARG A 95 29.64 10.02 0.84
N TYR A 96 28.63 10.28 1.67
CA TYR A 96 28.77 10.28 3.12
C TYR A 96 29.04 8.88 3.65
N GLU A 97 28.38 7.88 3.09
CA GLU A 97 28.56 6.46 3.44
C GLU A 97 29.97 5.98 3.08
N LEU A 98 30.47 6.34 1.90
CA LEU A 98 31.84 6.06 1.48
C LEU A 98 32.87 6.75 2.40
N ARG A 99 32.56 7.95 2.88
CA ARG A 99 33.41 8.64 3.85
C ARG A 99 33.41 7.92 5.19
N THR A 100 32.25 7.52 5.71
CA THR A 100 32.14 6.74 6.94
C THR A 100 32.83 5.38 6.81
N LEU A 101 32.70 4.71 5.66
CA LEU A 101 33.42 3.48 5.34
C LEU A 101 34.94 3.71 5.37
N ALA A 102 35.40 4.79 4.75
CA ALA A 102 36.81 5.16 4.78
C ALA A 102 37.28 5.43 6.22
N GLU A 103 36.51 6.12 7.06
CA GLU A 103 36.92 6.51 8.41
C GLU A 103 36.84 5.35 9.41
N SER A 104 35.73 4.61 9.44
CA SER A 104 35.35 3.66 10.49
C SER A 104 35.16 2.21 10.00
N GLY A 105 35.41 1.93 8.72
CA GLY A 105 35.25 0.59 8.14
C GLY A 105 33.80 0.14 7.99
N PHE A 106 33.62 -1.10 7.53
CA PHE A 106 32.29 -1.67 7.23
C PHE A 106 31.40 -1.74 8.47
N SER A 107 31.95 -2.21 9.59
CA SER A 107 31.24 -2.28 10.86
C SER A 107 30.72 -0.91 11.31
N GLY A 108 31.55 0.12 11.26
CA GLY A 108 31.17 1.46 11.66
C GLY A 108 30.15 2.12 10.72
N LEU A 109 30.18 1.79 9.43
CA LEU A 109 29.14 2.24 8.50
C LEU A 109 27.78 1.61 8.80
N VAL A 110 27.74 0.30 9.07
CA VAL A 110 26.48 -0.37 9.45
C VAL A 110 25.93 0.19 10.76
N ASP A 111 26.80 0.46 11.74
CA ASP A 111 26.38 1.06 13.01
C ASP A 111 25.82 2.48 12.79
N SER A 112 26.46 3.28 11.92
CA SER A 112 25.98 4.61 11.52
C SER A 112 24.61 4.56 10.84
N TRP A 113 24.32 3.53 10.05
CA TRP A 113 23.00 3.35 9.44
C TRP A 113 21.94 2.98 10.49
N ILE A 114 22.28 2.14 11.48
CA ILE A 114 21.36 1.81 12.58
C ILE A 114 21.05 3.05 13.41
N ASP A 115 22.05 3.89 13.69
CA ASP A 115 21.83 5.15 14.40
C ASP A 115 20.95 6.11 13.57
N THR A 116 21.15 6.19 12.25
CA THR A 116 20.27 6.98 11.37
C THR A 116 18.81 6.52 11.43
N ILE A 117 18.57 5.20 11.44
CA ILE A 117 17.23 4.64 11.57
C ILE A 117 16.64 4.94 12.95
N ARG A 118 17.45 4.86 14.02
CA ARG A 118 17.03 5.18 15.38
C ARG A 118 16.61 6.64 15.50
N ASP A 119 17.47 7.55 15.06
CA ASP A 119 17.21 8.99 15.11
C ASP A 119 15.91 9.34 14.36
N ALA A 120 15.69 8.72 13.20
CA ALA A 120 14.47 8.94 12.43
C ALA A 120 13.19 8.44 13.12
N LEU A 121 13.27 7.34 13.88
CA LEU A 121 12.14 6.85 14.69
C LEU A 121 11.87 7.71 15.92
N GLU A 122 12.92 8.28 16.52
CA GLU A 122 12.79 9.19 17.68
C GLU A 122 12.23 10.57 17.25
N ASP A 123 12.54 11.01 16.02
CA ASP A 123 12.08 12.29 15.46
C ASP A 123 10.67 12.24 14.83
N ASP A 124 10.03 11.07 14.74
CA ASP A 124 8.65 10.88 14.26
C ASP A 124 7.59 11.18 15.36
N ASP A 125 8.02 11.42 16.60
CA ASP A 125 7.17 11.87 17.71
C ASP A 125 6.97 13.42 17.68
N ASP A 126 5.81 13.84 17.16
CA ASP A 126 5.07 15.09 17.45
C ASP A 126 5.48 16.48 16.87
N ASP A 127 6.59 16.69 16.14
CA ASP A 127 6.98 18.07 15.73
C ASP A 127 7.45 18.32 14.27
N GLN A 128 7.30 17.37 13.34
CA GLN A 128 7.73 17.60 11.95
C GLN A 128 6.68 18.25 11.02
N PRO A 129 7.06 19.26 10.21
CA PRO A 129 6.15 19.92 9.28
C PRO A 129 5.75 18.99 8.13
N LYS A 130 4.44 18.85 7.92
CA LYS A 130 3.83 18.13 6.78
C LYS A 130 4.34 18.70 5.45
N GLY A 131 5.18 17.95 4.73
CA GLY A 131 5.64 18.33 3.38
C GLY A 131 7.07 17.92 2.98
N LYS A 132 7.88 17.35 3.86
CA LYS A 132 9.10 16.62 3.45
C LYS A 132 8.76 15.15 3.23
N GLU A 133 9.44 14.51 2.26
CA GLU A 133 9.46 13.05 2.14
C GLU A 133 9.84 12.48 3.51
N GLN A 134 8.89 11.80 4.15
CA GLN A 134 9.11 11.17 5.44
C GLN A 134 10.10 10.04 5.22
N PHE A 135 11.23 10.06 5.93
CA PHE A 135 12.13 8.92 5.94
C PHE A 135 11.32 7.74 6.48
N ASP A 136 11.22 6.65 5.72
CA ASP A 136 10.56 5.42 6.16
C ASP A 136 11.63 4.42 6.64
N PRO A 137 11.75 4.21 7.97
CA PRO A 137 12.65 3.23 8.56
C PRO A 137 12.54 1.82 7.97
N LEU A 138 11.33 1.38 7.62
CA LEU A 138 11.07 0.00 7.14
C LEU A 138 11.58 -0.21 5.71
N SER A 139 11.59 0.85 4.91
CA SER A 139 12.12 0.84 3.54
C SER A 139 13.66 0.98 3.49
N HIS A 140 14.33 1.19 4.63
CA HIS A 140 15.78 1.34 4.64
C HIS A 140 16.48 0.03 4.24
N LYS A 141 17.50 0.12 3.37
CA LYS A 141 18.28 -1.01 2.82
C LYS A 141 18.77 -2.03 3.85
N LEU A 142 19.15 -1.59 5.06
CA LEU A 142 19.50 -2.49 6.15
C LEU A 142 18.34 -3.37 6.61
N VAL A 143 17.14 -2.81 6.74
CA VAL A 143 15.95 -3.54 7.19
C VAL A 143 15.57 -4.57 6.13
N VAL A 144 15.55 -4.15 4.86
CA VAL A 144 15.24 -5.02 3.72
C VAL A 144 16.21 -6.22 3.65
N GLN A 145 17.51 -5.99 3.88
CA GLN A 145 18.51 -7.06 3.75
C GLN A 145 18.64 -7.95 5.00
N LEU A 146 18.51 -7.41 6.21
CA LEU A 146 18.73 -8.18 7.45
C LEU A 146 17.46 -8.74 8.07
N LEU A 147 16.31 -8.14 7.80
CA LEU A 147 15.07 -8.37 8.52
C LEU A 147 13.93 -8.75 7.57
N ALA A 148 14.22 -9.53 6.52
CA ALA A 148 13.22 -10.01 5.56
C ALA A 148 12.04 -10.73 6.25
N ASP A 149 12.33 -11.73 7.10
CA ASP A 149 11.30 -12.46 7.86
C ASP A 149 10.46 -11.54 8.76
N TYR A 150 11.07 -10.47 9.30
CA TYR A 150 10.36 -9.50 10.12
C TYR A 150 9.50 -8.54 9.28
N LEU A 151 9.93 -8.18 8.06
CA LEU A 151 9.09 -7.44 7.13
C LEU A 151 7.88 -8.28 6.71
N GLU A 152 8.04 -9.59 6.51
CA GLU A 152 6.92 -10.52 6.29
C GLU A 152 5.95 -10.56 7.49
N GLU A 153 6.48 -10.56 8.73
CA GLU A 153 5.64 -10.46 9.94
C GLU A 153 4.83 -9.15 9.97
N ILE A 154 5.44 -8.02 9.59
CA ILE A 154 4.76 -6.73 9.50
C ILE A 154 3.68 -6.77 8.42
N GLU A 155 4.02 -7.24 7.22
CA GLU A 155 3.09 -7.32 6.09
C GLU A 155 1.88 -8.20 6.45
N ALA A 156 2.10 -9.34 7.10
CA ALA A 156 1.02 -10.21 7.56
C ALA A 156 0.12 -9.51 8.61
N ALA A 157 0.70 -8.75 9.54
CA ALA A 157 -0.05 -7.98 10.52
C ALA A 157 -0.83 -6.81 9.89
N GLU A 158 -0.25 -6.13 8.89
CA GLU A 158 -0.91 -5.08 8.11
C GLU A 158 -2.07 -5.66 7.28
N GLY A 159 -1.86 -6.83 6.65
CA GLY A 159 -2.89 -7.58 5.93
C GLY A 159 -4.06 -7.95 6.85
N LEU A 160 -3.79 -8.48 8.04
CA LEU A 160 -4.84 -8.79 9.02
C LEU A 160 -5.64 -7.54 9.45
N VAL A 161 -4.96 -6.41 9.65
CA VAL A 161 -5.64 -5.14 9.97
C VAL A 161 -6.51 -4.68 8.81
N ALA A 162 -6.03 -4.79 7.58
CA ALA A 162 -6.78 -4.44 6.38
C ALA A 162 -8.03 -5.33 6.21
N ASP A 163 -7.88 -6.64 6.37
CA ASP A 163 -8.99 -7.61 6.30
C ASP A 163 -10.06 -7.32 7.36
N LEU A 164 -9.66 -7.06 8.61
CA LEU A 164 -10.59 -6.74 9.70
C LEU A 164 -11.28 -5.38 9.49
N GLU A 165 -10.58 -4.38 8.96
CA GLU A 165 -11.20 -3.10 8.62
C GLU A 165 -12.19 -3.27 7.46
N GLN A 166 -11.87 -4.09 6.46
CA GLN A 166 -12.80 -4.42 5.38
C GLN A 166 -14.05 -5.13 5.90
N GLN A 167 -13.89 -6.14 6.78
CA GLN A 167 -15.03 -6.83 7.42
C GLN A 167 -15.88 -5.87 8.26
N LYS A 168 -15.24 -4.95 8.98
CA LYS A 168 -15.94 -3.91 9.75
C LYS A 168 -16.76 -3.02 8.82
N VAL A 169 -16.17 -2.53 7.73
CA VAL A 169 -16.87 -1.69 6.74
C VAL A 169 -18.01 -2.45 6.08
N ALA A 170 -17.81 -3.71 5.70
CA ALA A 170 -18.87 -4.55 5.13
C ALA A 170 -20.05 -4.71 6.10
N PHE A 171 -19.79 -4.92 7.39
CA PHE A 171 -20.85 -4.94 8.41
C PHE A 171 -21.56 -3.59 8.53
N GLU A 172 -20.83 -2.47 8.46
CA GLU A 172 -21.39 -1.12 8.55
C GLU A 172 -22.25 -0.75 7.33
N GLN A 173 -21.95 -1.31 6.16
CA GLN A 173 -22.73 -1.17 4.93
C GLN A 173 -23.97 -2.07 4.91
N GLY A 174 -23.92 -3.25 5.54
CA GLY A 174 -25.02 -4.21 5.56
C GLY A 174 -25.06 -5.11 4.32
N ASP A 175 -25.96 -6.10 4.31
CA ASP A 175 -26.14 -7.09 3.24
C ASP A 175 -26.88 -6.52 2.00
N ASP A 176 -27.01 -5.19 1.92
CA ASP A 176 -27.60 -4.52 0.76
C ASP A 176 -26.50 -4.32 -0.29
N ASP A 177 -26.50 -5.23 -1.25
CA ASP A 177 -26.08 -5.02 -2.65
C ASP A 177 -27.00 -3.95 -3.28
N ALA A 178 -27.11 -2.79 -2.64
CA ALA A 178 -27.85 -1.65 -3.15
C ALA A 178 -27.02 -1.08 -4.29
N GLU A 179 -27.50 -1.36 -5.51
CA GLU A 179 -27.02 -0.81 -6.78
C GLU A 179 -26.47 0.60 -6.61
N GLU A 180 -25.33 0.86 -7.27
CA GLU A 180 -24.83 2.21 -7.55
C GLU A 180 -25.97 3.10 -8.04
N SER A 181 -26.56 3.86 -7.12
CA SER A 181 -27.36 5.02 -7.43
C SER A 181 -26.37 6.18 -7.53
N ASP A 182 -25.95 6.42 -8.77
CA ASP A 182 -25.29 7.64 -9.21
C ASP A 182 -26.28 8.81 -9.01
N ASP A 183 -26.30 9.41 -7.82
CA ASP A 183 -26.85 10.74 -7.62
C ASP A 183 -26.12 11.48 -6.49
N ASP A 184 -25.54 12.62 -6.87
CA ASP A 184 -24.90 13.60 -6.01
C ASP A 184 -25.94 14.20 -5.04
N GLU A 185 -26.06 13.64 -3.83
CA GLU A 185 -26.58 14.36 -2.65
C GLU A 185 -25.96 13.75 -1.39
N GLU A 186 -25.56 14.59 -0.43
CA GLU A 186 -25.01 14.20 0.88
C GLU A 186 -26.06 13.44 1.72
N GLU A 187 -26.44 12.24 1.30
CA GLU A 187 -27.22 11.32 2.10
C GLU A 187 -26.26 10.57 3.03
N THR A 188 -26.39 10.85 4.33
CA THR A 188 -25.65 10.17 5.38
C THR A 188 -25.84 8.66 5.25
N VAL A 189 -24.89 7.96 4.65
CA VAL A 189 -24.88 6.49 4.60
C VAL A 189 -25.05 5.99 6.03
N LYS A 190 -26.25 5.48 6.35
CA LYS A 190 -26.62 5.10 7.70
C LYS A 190 -25.86 3.82 8.06
N ASN A 191 -24.71 3.99 8.72
CA ASN A 191 -23.95 2.90 9.32
C ASN A 191 -24.89 1.97 10.11
N VAL A 192 -25.06 0.73 9.64
CA VAL A 192 -26.00 -0.27 10.16
C VAL A 192 -25.71 -0.58 11.64
N ALA A 193 -24.43 -0.70 12.00
CA ALA A 193 -24.02 -0.95 13.38
C ALA A 193 -24.46 0.18 14.33
N LYS A 194 -24.31 1.45 13.89
CA LYS A 194 -24.74 2.62 14.66
C LYS A 194 -26.26 2.68 14.79
N ALA A 195 -26.99 2.43 13.71
CA ALA A 195 -28.46 2.40 13.74
C ALA A 195 -29.00 1.33 14.69
N LEU A 196 -28.41 0.13 14.68
CA LEU A 196 -28.73 -0.94 15.63
C LEU A 196 -28.41 -0.56 17.08
N ASP A 197 -27.24 0.05 17.33
CA ASP A 197 -26.83 0.49 18.68
C ASP A 197 -27.75 1.58 19.25
N ASP A 198 -28.16 2.53 18.42
CA ASP A 198 -29.11 3.60 18.78
C ASP A 198 -30.51 3.03 19.04
N ARG A 199 -31.02 2.14 18.17
CA ARG A 199 -32.29 1.44 18.38
C ARG A 199 -32.28 0.65 19.70
N ARG A 200 -31.19 -0.04 20.01
CA ARG A 200 -31.03 -0.77 21.28
C ARG A 200 -31.12 0.18 22.48
N LYS A 201 -30.51 1.37 22.41
CA LYS A 201 -30.56 2.38 23.49
C LYS A 201 -31.97 2.93 23.67
N ASP A 202 -32.67 3.23 22.58
CA ASP A 202 -34.05 3.73 22.61
C ASP A 202 -34.99 2.70 23.23
N LEU A 203 -34.94 1.44 22.79
CA LEU A 203 -35.72 0.36 23.37
C LEU A 203 -35.43 0.19 24.87
N LYS A 204 -34.16 0.25 25.30
CA LYS A 204 -33.77 0.21 26.72
C LYS A 204 -34.36 1.37 27.52
N ASN A 205 -34.49 2.55 26.91
CA ASN A 205 -35.11 3.72 27.53
C ASN A 205 -36.64 3.56 27.62
N ASP A 206 -37.31 3.05 26.58
CA ASP A 206 -38.76 2.86 26.53
C ASP A 206 -39.28 1.93 27.63
N ILE A 207 -38.54 0.86 27.93
CA ILE A 207 -38.93 -0.09 28.99
C ILE A 207 -38.36 0.26 30.37
N LYS A 208 -37.53 1.30 30.49
CA LYS A 208 -36.79 1.61 31.72
C LYS A 208 -37.70 1.79 32.93
N ASP A 209 -38.78 2.55 32.76
CA ASP A 209 -39.70 2.85 33.86
C ASP A 209 -40.66 1.69 34.14
N ALA A 210 -41.09 0.96 33.10
CA ALA A 210 -41.84 -0.29 33.24
C ALA A 210 -41.04 -1.35 34.03
N LEU A 211 -39.75 -1.53 33.72
CA LEU A 211 -38.83 -2.42 34.45
C LEU A 211 -38.67 -2.00 35.91
N LYS A 212 -38.51 -0.70 36.19
CA LYS A 212 -38.47 -0.19 37.58
C LYS A 212 -39.78 -0.50 38.31
N ARG A 213 -40.93 -0.33 37.64
CA ARG A 213 -42.25 -0.60 38.23
C ARG A 213 -42.45 -2.08 38.52
N ILE A 214 -42.10 -2.96 37.58
CA ILE A 214 -42.08 -4.43 37.77
C ILE A 214 -41.20 -4.79 38.98
N LYS A 215 -40.00 -4.22 39.09
CA LYS A 215 -39.09 -4.46 40.23
C LYS A 215 -39.71 -4.04 41.57
N VAL A 216 -40.44 -2.92 41.61
CA VAL A 216 -41.16 -2.46 42.80
C VAL A 216 -42.33 -3.40 43.13
N LEU A 217 -43.14 -3.78 42.15
CA LEU A 217 -44.29 -4.70 42.31
C LEU A 217 -43.86 -6.08 42.85
N LYS A 218 -42.71 -6.59 42.37
CA LYS A 218 -42.10 -7.87 42.82
C LYS A 218 -41.29 -7.78 44.12
N SER A 219 -41.10 -6.59 44.69
CA SER A 219 -40.25 -6.43 45.89
C SER A 219 -40.89 -7.05 47.14
N GLY A 220 -40.04 -7.55 48.06
CA GLY A 220 -40.48 -8.22 49.29
C GLY A 220 -41.22 -7.29 50.27
N ALA A 221 -41.86 -7.89 51.28
CA ALA A 221 -42.79 -7.19 52.20
C ALA A 221 -42.16 -6.13 53.13
N THR A 222 -40.85 -5.88 53.05
CA THR A 222 -40.09 -5.03 53.98
C THR A 222 -39.51 -3.76 53.34
N VAL A 223 -39.71 -3.54 52.03
CA VAL A 223 -39.08 -2.41 51.30
C VAL A 223 -39.98 -1.17 51.38
N LYS A 224 -39.71 -0.28 52.35
CA LYS A 224 -40.06 1.17 52.50
C LYS A 224 -41.38 1.77 51.94
N GLY A 225 -42.33 1.02 51.38
CA GLY A 225 -43.58 1.53 50.83
C GLY A 225 -44.63 0.46 50.62
N GLN A 226 -45.91 0.82 50.77
CA GLN A 226 -47.09 -0.06 50.65
C GLN A 226 -47.42 -0.41 49.18
N ASN A 227 -46.43 -0.44 48.28
CA ASN A 227 -46.66 -0.47 46.82
C ASN A 227 -46.22 -1.79 46.15
N SER A 228 -45.85 -2.82 46.91
CA SER A 228 -45.55 -4.16 46.38
C SER A 228 -46.68 -5.15 46.66
N ILE A 229 -46.80 -6.17 45.82
CA ILE A 229 -47.83 -7.21 45.95
C ILE A 229 -47.66 -7.98 47.28
N ALA A 230 -46.42 -8.30 47.64
CA ALA A 230 -46.10 -8.98 48.90
C ALA A 230 -46.43 -8.13 50.14
N ALA A 231 -46.20 -6.81 50.07
CA ALA A 231 -46.54 -5.90 51.17
C ALA A 231 -48.07 -5.75 51.34
N GLN A 232 -48.81 -5.58 50.24
CA GLN A 232 -50.27 -5.43 50.25
C GLN A 232 -50.98 -6.71 50.70
N ARG A 233 -50.52 -7.89 50.28
CA ARG A 233 -51.02 -9.18 50.80
C ARG A 233 -50.81 -9.33 52.32
N LYS A 234 -49.66 -8.88 52.84
CA LYS A 234 -49.37 -8.93 54.29
C LYS A 234 -50.26 -7.99 55.12
N LEU A 235 -50.74 -6.91 54.51
CA LEU A 235 -51.69 -5.96 55.10
C LEU A 235 -53.15 -6.41 55.00
N GLY A 236 -53.43 -7.51 54.30
CA GLY A 236 -54.80 -8.04 54.09
C GLY A 236 -55.61 -7.30 53.03
N ASN A 237 -54.96 -6.49 52.18
CA ASN A 237 -55.60 -5.72 51.11
C ASN A 237 -55.75 -6.55 49.82
N ASP A 238 -56.70 -6.18 48.97
CA ASP A 238 -56.85 -6.77 47.64
C ASP A 238 -55.64 -6.42 46.74
N THR A 239 -55.07 -7.43 46.10
CA THR A 239 -53.88 -7.33 45.25
C THR A 239 -54.12 -7.61 43.78
N THR A 240 -55.35 -7.96 43.40
CA THR A 240 -55.73 -8.30 42.02
C THR A 240 -55.37 -7.21 41.01
N ALA A 241 -55.54 -5.93 41.36
CA ALA A 241 -55.18 -4.81 40.51
C ALA A 241 -53.66 -4.70 40.26
N LEU A 242 -52.84 -4.90 41.29
CA LEU A 242 -51.37 -4.87 41.19
C LEU A 242 -50.83 -6.09 40.44
N GLU A 243 -51.50 -7.24 40.57
CA GLU A 243 -51.18 -8.46 39.82
C GLU A 243 -51.54 -8.31 38.33
N ARG A 244 -52.68 -7.68 38.01
CA ARG A 244 -53.04 -7.35 36.63
C ARG A 244 -52.04 -6.36 36.03
N GLU A 245 -51.69 -5.29 36.76
CA GLU A 245 -50.67 -4.33 36.34
C GLU A 245 -49.32 -5.01 36.08
N LEU A 246 -48.92 -5.95 36.94
CA LEU A 246 -47.69 -6.73 36.76
C LEU A 246 -47.73 -7.53 35.45
N VAL A 247 -48.82 -8.25 35.18
CA VAL A 247 -48.98 -9.05 33.96
C VAL A 247 -48.97 -8.17 32.71
N GLU A 248 -49.64 -7.01 32.73
CA GLU A 248 -49.66 -6.06 31.61
C GLU A 248 -48.26 -5.49 31.34
N LEU A 249 -47.53 -5.07 32.38
CA LEU A 249 -46.17 -4.56 32.24
C LEU A 249 -45.20 -5.65 31.78
N GLU A 250 -45.32 -6.87 32.28
CA GLU A 250 -44.51 -8.00 31.81
C GLU A 250 -44.80 -8.34 30.34
N GLY A 251 -46.07 -8.31 29.93
CA GLY A 251 -46.49 -8.49 28.54
C GLY A 251 -45.98 -7.38 27.61
N PHE A 252 -45.86 -6.15 28.09
CA PHE A 252 -45.27 -5.02 27.36
C PHE A 252 -43.74 -5.13 27.24
N VAL A 253 -43.05 -5.49 28.32
CA VAL A 253 -41.58 -5.51 28.38
C VAL A 253 -40.99 -6.75 27.68
N ALA A 254 -41.66 -7.90 27.73
CA ALA A 254 -41.17 -9.15 27.14
C ALA A 254 -40.79 -9.05 25.64
N PRO A 255 -41.64 -8.54 24.73
CA PRO A 255 -41.29 -8.42 23.31
C PRO A 255 -40.14 -7.44 23.06
N VAL A 256 -40.08 -6.34 23.82
CA VAL A 256 -38.99 -5.35 23.68
C VAL A 256 -37.65 -5.92 24.15
N LEU A 257 -37.64 -6.71 25.23
CA LEU A 257 -36.44 -7.43 25.66
C LEU A 257 -35.98 -8.47 24.63
N ALA A 258 -36.91 -9.12 23.93
CA ALA A 258 -36.58 -10.04 22.85
C ALA A 258 -35.92 -9.29 21.66
N GLU A 259 -36.49 -8.15 21.24
CA GLU A 259 -35.91 -7.30 20.18
C GLU A 259 -34.51 -6.79 20.58
N ILE A 260 -34.31 -6.36 21.84
CA ILE A 260 -32.98 -5.97 22.35
C ILE A 260 -31.99 -7.15 22.24
N GLY A 261 -32.42 -8.37 22.59
CA GLY A 261 -31.58 -9.56 22.49
C GLY A 261 -31.19 -9.91 21.05
N GLU A 262 -32.12 -9.77 20.10
CA GLU A 262 -31.84 -9.95 18.67
C GLU A 262 -30.84 -8.91 18.14
N ILE A 263 -31.00 -7.64 18.54
CA ILE A 263 -30.05 -6.58 18.16
C ILE A 263 -28.67 -6.83 18.76
N GLU A 264 -28.60 -7.24 20.03
CA GLU A 264 -27.34 -7.58 20.69
C GLU A 264 -26.64 -8.75 19.98
N ALA A 265 -27.39 -9.79 19.58
CA ALA A 265 -26.85 -10.90 18.78
C ALA A 265 -26.36 -10.47 17.39
N ARG A 266 -27.05 -9.54 16.72
CA ARG A 266 -26.59 -8.99 15.44
C ARG A 266 -25.33 -8.15 15.57
N LEU A 267 -25.16 -7.42 16.67
CA LEU A 267 -23.98 -6.60 16.94
C LEU A 267 -22.79 -7.40 17.47
N GLU A 268 -22.97 -8.65 17.90
CA GLU A 268 -21.91 -9.50 18.45
C GLU A 268 -20.73 -9.67 17.48
N PRO A 269 -20.91 -10.07 16.20
CA PRO A 269 -19.82 -10.16 15.24
C PRO A 269 -19.08 -8.83 15.02
N TYR A 270 -19.80 -7.71 14.98
CA TYR A 270 -19.20 -6.39 14.84
C TYR A 270 -18.32 -6.01 16.04
N ASN A 271 -18.75 -6.35 17.25
CA ASN A 271 -17.98 -6.11 18.45
C ASN A 271 -16.74 -7.02 18.51
N GLU A 272 -16.84 -8.28 18.07
CA GLU A 272 -15.70 -9.19 17.92
C GLU A 272 -14.68 -8.64 16.92
N ILE A 273 -15.12 -8.23 15.72
CA ILE A 273 -14.25 -7.60 14.71
C ILE A 273 -13.53 -6.39 15.31
N LYS A 274 -14.24 -5.51 16.02
CA LYS A 274 -13.61 -4.34 16.67
C LYS A 274 -12.59 -4.71 17.74
N ALA A 275 -12.84 -5.75 18.52
CA ALA A 275 -11.90 -6.25 19.51
C ALA A 275 -10.64 -6.82 18.84
N SER A 276 -10.82 -7.70 17.84
CA SER A 276 -9.72 -8.27 17.06
C SER A 276 -8.91 -7.20 16.33
N LEU A 277 -9.56 -6.17 15.82
CA LEU A 277 -8.92 -5.05 15.12
C LEU A 277 -8.08 -4.21 16.09
N ALA A 278 -8.57 -3.97 17.30
CA ALA A 278 -7.80 -3.30 18.35
C ALA A 278 -6.56 -4.14 18.75
N GLU A 279 -6.70 -5.46 18.87
CA GLU A 279 -5.60 -6.37 19.14
C GLU A 279 -4.58 -6.43 18.00
N ALA A 280 -5.04 -6.55 16.74
CA ALA A 280 -4.18 -6.57 15.56
C ALA A 280 -3.40 -5.26 15.39
N ARG A 281 -4.05 -4.10 15.59
CA ARG A 281 -3.36 -2.80 15.58
C ARG A 281 -2.32 -2.69 16.69
N LYS A 282 -2.62 -3.21 17.88
CA LYS A 282 -1.67 -3.25 19.00
C LYS A 282 -0.48 -4.16 18.69
N ALA A 283 -0.72 -5.32 18.08
CA ALA A 283 0.32 -6.24 17.65
C ALA A 283 1.22 -5.60 16.58
N LEU A 284 0.63 -4.97 15.55
CA LEU A 284 1.35 -4.24 14.51
C LEU A 284 2.23 -3.12 15.10
N ARG A 285 1.68 -2.30 16.01
CA ARG A 285 2.47 -1.28 16.70
C ARG A 285 3.62 -1.90 17.48
N GLY A 286 3.34 -2.96 18.25
CA GLY A 286 4.37 -3.68 19.00
C GLY A 286 5.44 -4.32 18.12
N LEU A 287 5.12 -4.71 16.88
CA LEU A 287 6.11 -5.15 15.89
C LEU A 287 6.97 -3.97 15.43
N LYS A 288 6.37 -2.83 15.04
CA LYS A 288 7.11 -1.63 14.62
C LYS A 288 8.06 -1.13 15.72
N ASP A 289 7.62 -1.14 16.98
CA ASP A 289 8.44 -0.76 18.14
C ASP A 289 9.67 -1.67 18.35
N GLN A 290 9.67 -2.90 17.81
CA GLN A 290 10.77 -3.85 17.92
C GLN A 290 11.87 -3.64 16.86
N LEU A 291 11.68 -2.76 15.88
CA LEU A 291 12.58 -2.61 14.73
C LEU A 291 14.05 -2.44 15.15
N ILE A 292 14.34 -1.46 16.01
CA ILE A 292 15.71 -1.20 16.49
C ILE A 292 16.27 -2.39 17.26
N GLY A 293 15.46 -3.03 18.11
CA GLY A 293 15.88 -4.20 18.88
C GLY A 293 16.30 -5.36 17.98
N ARG A 294 15.50 -5.64 16.93
CA ARG A 294 15.81 -6.68 15.94
C ARG A 294 17.02 -6.31 15.08
N LEU A 295 17.16 -5.06 14.66
CA LEU A 295 18.33 -4.60 13.92
C LEU A 295 19.63 -4.75 14.71
N VAL A 296 19.63 -4.34 15.98
CA VAL A 296 20.81 -4.48 16.85
C VAL A 296 21.15 -5.94 17.10
N ALA A 297 20.15 -6.82 17.27
CA ALA A 297 20.36 -8.25 17.40
C ALA A 297 20.98 -8.85 16.12
N ALA A 298 20.38 -8.58 14.95
CA ALA A 298 20.90 -9.04 13.66
C ALA A 298 22.33 -8.52 13.41
N ARG A 299 22.59 -7.25 13.76
CA ARG A 299 23.92 -6.64 13.68
C ARG A 299 24.95 -7.32 14.58
N ALA A 300 24.55 -7.75 15.79
CA ALA A 300 25.43 -8.43 16.73
C ALA A 300 25.81 -9.85 16.28
N GLU A 301 24.92 -10.50 15.51
CA GLU A 301 25.20 -11.80 14.88
C GLU A 301 26.10 -11.68 13.66
N LEU A 302 26.12 -10.50 13.01
CA LEU A 302 27.02 -10.20 11.90
C LEU A 302 28.46 -9.97 12.38
N GLY A 303 29.34 -10.87 11.97
CA GLY A 303 30.79 -10.63 11.99
C GLY A 303 31.23 -9.57 10.96
N GLU A 304 32.51 -9.22 10.99
CA GLU A 304 33.09 -8.20 10.10
C GLU A 304 32.92 -8.54 8.60
N GLU A 305 33.11 -9.80 8.21
CA GLU A 305 32.85 -10.29 6.85
C GLU A 305 31.37 -10.16 6.46
N GLY A 306 30.45 -10.31 7.43
CA GLY A 306 29.02 -10.13 7.22
C GLY A 306 28.68 -8.67 6.91
N CYS A 307 29.25 -7.73 7.67
CA CYS A 307 29.10 -6.30 7.40
C CYS A 307 29.67 -5.91 6.05
N GLU A 308 30.85 -6.43 5.68
CA GLU A 308 31.43 -6.18 4.36
C GLU A 308 30.46 -6.59 3.25
N LYS A 309 29.99 -7.85 3.28
CA LYS A 309 29.03 -8.36 2.28
C LYS A 309 27.76 -7.53 2.22
N LEU A 310 27.23 -7.12 3.37
CA LEU A 310 26.03 -6.31 3.48
C LEU A 310 26.20 -4.94 2.82
N VAL A 311 27.28 -4.22 3.16
CA VAL A 311 27.56 -2.91 2.59
C VAL A 311 27.78 -3.01 1.08
N LEU A 312 28.55 -4.01 0.61
CA LEU A 312 28.80 -4.20 -0.82
C LEU A 312 27.50 -4.54 -1.57
N ALA A 313 26.63 -5.39 -1.02
CA ALA A 313 25.33 -5.69 -1.60
C ALA A 313 24.46 -4.43 -1.68
N ALA A 314 24.39 -3.65 -0.60
CA ALA A 314 23.65 -2.39 -0.57
C ALA A 314 24.15 -1.37 -1.61
N PHE A 315 25.47 -1.24 -1.79
CA PHE A 315 26.04 -0.37 -2.80
C PHE A 315 25.79 -0.87 -4.23
N TYR A 316 25.90 -2.18 -4.46
CA TYR A 316 25.57 -2.82 -5.73
C TYR A 316 24.12 -2.56 -6.12
N GLU A 317 23.17 -2.86 -5.23
CA GLU A 317 21.74 -2.64 -5.45
C GLU A 317 21.43 -1.16 -5.69
N GLY A 318 22.05 -0.27 -4.92
CA GLY A 318 21.92 1.18 -5.11
C GLY A 318 22.35 1.61 -6.51
N LEU A 319 23.54 1.22 -6.96
CA LEU A 319 24.04 1.59 -8.30
C LEU A 319 23.24 0.92 -9.42
N LYS A 320 22.85 -0.34 -9.23
CA LYS A 320 21.99 -1.07 -10.16
C LYS A 320 20.64 -0.37 -10.32
N SER A 321 20.03 0.11 -9.24
CA SER A 321 18.75 0.82 -9.29
C SER A 321 18.81 2.10 -10.15
N HIS A 322 19.94 2.80 -10.12
CA HIS A 322 20.17 3.95 -11.01
C HIS A 322 20.30 3.49 -12.46
N LEU A 323 21.07 2.43 -12.72
CA LEU A 323 21.18 1.86 -14.06
C LEU A 323 19.82 1.44 -14.61
N ASP A 324 19.00 0.76 -13.79
CA ASP A 324 17.63 0.33 -14.10
C ASP A 324 16.75 1.53 -14.46
N ARG A 325 16.80 2.62 -13.69
CA ARG A 325 16.04 3.84 -13.96
C ARG A 325 16.40 4.47 -15.30
N TYR A 326 17.70 4.56 -15.62
CA TYR A 326 18.16 5.09 -16.91
C TYR A 326 17.81 4.15 -18.08
N GLY A 327 17.90 2.84 -17.88
CA GLY A 327 17.47 1.82 -18.84
C GLY A 327 15.98 1.93 -19.15
N ALA A 328 15.13 1.94 -18.12
CA ALA A 328 13.69 2.09 -18.25
C ALA A 328 13.29 3.41 -18.93
N ALA A 329 13.94 4.53 -18.55
CA ALA A 329 13.72 5.82 -19.20
C ALA A 329 14.10 5.79 -20.69
N HIS A 330 15.20 5.12 -21.04
CA HIS A 330 15.58 4.95 -22.43
C HIS A 330 14.60 4.06 -23.20
N PHE A 331 14.15 2.96 -22.60
CA PHE A 331 13.12 2.09 -23.18
C PHE A 331 11.83 2.86 -23.49
N GLN A 332 11.36 3.68 -22.55
CA GLN A 332 10.18 4.53 -22.79
C GLN A 332 10.39 5.53 -23.94
N GLN A 333 11.61 6.07 -24.12
CA GLN A 333 11.92 6.93 -25.27
C GLN A 333 11.84 6.17 -26.60
N VAL A 334 12.29 4.91 -26.63
CA VAL A 334 12.20 4.05 -27.83
C VAL A 334 10.74 3.76 -28.16
N VAL A 335 9.94 3.35 -27.17
CA VAL A 335 8.50 3.10 -27.35
C VAL A 335 7.80 4.34 -27.86
N ALA A 336 8.04 5.50 -27.23
CA ALA A 336 7.46 6.76 -27.66
C ALA A 336 7.87 7.15 -29.10
N ALA A 337 9.11 6.84 -29.52
CA ALA A 337 9.54 7.08 -30.90
C ALA A 337 8.77 6.22 -31.91
N VAL A 338 8.55 4.94 -31.60
CA VAL A 338 7.78 4.02 -32.46
C VAL A 338 6.30 4.41 -32.48
N GLU A 339 5.73 4.75 -31.34
CA GLU A 339 4.36 5.28 -31.22
C GLU A 339 4.16 6.56 -32.03
N ASN A 340 5.14 7.47 -32.01
CA ASN A 340 5.11 8.68 -32.84
C ASN A 340 5.15 8.36 -34.35
N TRP A 341 5.83 7.29 -34.75
CA TRP A 341 5.78 6.83 -36.14
C TRP A 341 4.44 6.19 -36.47
N TRP A 342 3.86 5.43 -35.53
CA TRP A 342 2.54 4.84 -35.69
C TRP A 342 1.49 5.92 -35.96
N ASP A 343 1.45 6.95 -35.12
CA ASP A 343 0.51 8.07 -35.26
C ASP A 343 0.66 8.78 -36.61
N LYS A 344 1.89 8.84 -37.16
CA LYS A 344 2.19 9.55 -38.41
C LYS A 344 1.96 8.73 -39.67
N TYR A 345 2.22 7.43 -39.62
CA TYR A 345 2.39 6.62 -40.83
C TYR A 345 1.49 5.39 -40.91
N ARG A 346 0.76 5.04 -39.84
CA ARG A 346 -0.12 3.85 -39.85
C ARG A 346 -1.26 3.96 -40.86
N VAL A 347 -1.83 5.15 -41.00
CA VAL A 347 -2.81 5.46 -42.05
C VAL A 347 -2.04 6.06 -43.21
N THR A 348 -1.92 5.32 -44.31
CA THR A 348 -1.16 5.78 -45.46
C THR A 348 -1.98 6.79 -46.28
N LEU A 349 -1.30 7.64 -47.06
CA LEU A 349 -2.00 8.49 -48.03
C LEU A 349 -2.87 7.68 -49.00
N ARG A 350 -2.48 6.43 -49.31
CA ARG A 350 -3.29 5.53 -50.15
C ARG A 350 -4.59 5.12 -49.46
N ASP A 351 -4.54 4.85 -48.16
CA ASP A 351 -5.75 4.53 -47.37
C ASP A 351 -6.69 5.72 -47.35
N ILE A 352 -6.16 6.93 -47.08
CA ILE A 352 -6.95 8.18 -47.08
C ILE A 352 -7.58 8.44 -48.46
N VAL A 353 -6.83 8.24 -49.54
CA VAL A 353 -7.35 8.43 -50.92
C VAL A 353 -8.43 7.40 -51.25
N SER A 354 -8.23 6.14 -50.85
CA SER A 354 -9.21 5.07 -51.05
C SER A 354 -10.51 5.33 -50.28
N GLU A 355 -10.41 5.77 -49.03
CA GLU A 355 -11.56 6.16 -48.21
C GLU A 355 -12.31 7.35 -48.81
N ARG A 356 -11.58 8.37 -49.28
CA ARG A 356 -12.15 9.52 -50.00
C ARG A 356 -12.92 9.06 -51.24
N ASP A 357 -12.32 8.21 -52.07
CA ASP A 357 -12.95 7.74 -53.32
C ASP A 357 -14.20 6.90 -53.03
N THR A 358 -14.16 6.10 -51.97
CA THR A 358 -15.32 5.34 -51.48
C THR A 358 -16.43 6.26 -50.97
N ALA A 359 -16.07 7.31 -50.21
CA ALA A 359 -17.02 8.29 -49.71
C ALA A 359 -17.65 9.11 -50.84
N ALA A 360 -16.86 9.50 -51.85
CA ALA A 360 -17.33 10.19 -53.05
C ALA A 360 -18.34 9.33 -53.82
N ALA A 361 -18.03 8.05 -54.06
CA ALA A 361 -18.94 7.13 -54.73
C ALA A 361 -20.28 6.95 -53.98
N LYS A 362 -20.25 6.94 -52.64
CA LYS A 362 -21.48 6.91 -51.82
C LYS A 362 -22.28 8.21 -51.95
N LEU A 363 -21.61 9.35 -51.98
CA LEU A 363 -22.26 10.65 -52.16
C LEU A 363 -22.95 10.72 -53.53
N ASP A 364 -22.28 10.27 -54.59
CA ASP A 364 -22.84 10.24 -55.94
C ASP A 364 -24.13 9.39 -55.99
N GLN A 365 -24.13 8.22 -55.35
CA GLN A 365 -25.34 7.39 -55.23
C GLN A 365 -26.49 8.11 -54.52
N PHE A 366 -26.22 8.90 -53.47
CA PHE A 366 -27.25 9.69 -52.81
C PHE A 366 -27.75 10.84 -53.68
N LEU A 367 -26.86 11.49 -54.44
CA LEU A 367 -27.22 12.59 -55.33
C LEU A 367 -28.06 12.12 -56.52
N GLU A 368 -27.74 10.96 -57.11
CA GLU A 368 -28.58 10.29 -58.12
C GLU A 368 -29.96 9.95 -57.55
N GLY A 369 -30.01 9.39 -56.33
CA GLY A 369 -31.27 9.07 -55.65
C GLY A 369 -32.15 10.28 -55.36
N LEU A 370 -31.55 11.47 -55.21
CA LEU A 370 -32.23 12.75 -55.00
C LEU A 370 -32.49 13.52 -56.32
N GLY A 371 -32.01 13.01 -57.46
CA GLY A 371 -32.22 13.61 -58.79
C GLY A 371 -31.38 14.86 -59.07
N TYR A 372 -30.26 15.03 -58.38
CA TYR A 372 -29.32 16.14 -58.63
C TYR A 372 -28.32 15.85 -59.75
N VAL A 373 -28.15 14.60 -60.14
CA VAL A 373 -27.26 14.11 -61.20
C VAL A 373 -28.02 13.24 -62.18
#